data_AF-A0A9P6WSC3-F1
#
_entry.id   AF-A0A9P6WSC3-F1
#
_cell.length_a   1.000
_cell.length_b   1.000
_cell.length_c   1.000
_cell.angle_alpha   90.00
_cell.angle_beta   90.00
_cell.angle_gamma   90.00
#
_symmetry.space_group_name_H-M   'P 1'
#
loop_
_entity.id
_entity.type
_entity.pdbx_description
1 polymer ?
#
loop_
_entity_poly.entity_id
_entity_poly.type
_entity_poly.pdbx_seq_one_letter_code
_entity_poly.pdbx_strand_id
1 'polypeptide(L)'
;MRWRGIRPTVRGVAMNPVDHPHGGGEGRTGEAREPVSPWGTPAKGFKTRRNKRTNNMIVQRRKRKWTRPSRAKTRSRSRPGRAVR
;
A
#
# COMPACT_ATOMS: atom_id res chain seq x y z
N MET A 1 -12.07 -14.52 -20.43
CA MET A 1 -11.94 -13.05 -20.32
C MET A 1 -11.53 -12.36 -21.62
N ARG A 2 -10.81 -13.02 -22.53
CA ARG A 2 -10.33 -12.42 -23.80
C ARG A 2 -11.47 -11.89 -24.70
N TRP A 3 -12.63 -12.53 -24.69
CA TRP A 3 -13.80 -12.06 -25.45
C TRP A 3 -14.41 -10.75 -24.92
N ARG A 4 -14.05 -10.33 -23.70
CA ARG A 4 -14.44 -9.04 -23.13
C ARG A 4 -13.41 -7.93 -23.40
N GLY A 5 -12.47 -8.16 -24.32
CA GLY A 5 -11.41 -7.19 -24.66
C GLY A 5 -10.29 -7.06 -23.62
N ILE A 6 -10.25 -7.93 -22.60
CA ILE A 6 -9.25 -7.85 -21.52
C ILE A 6 -8.00 -8.66 -21.91
N ARG A 7 -6.87 -7.95 -22.03
CA ARG A 7 -5.54 -8.52 -22.25
C ARG A 7 -4.91 -8.97 -20.91
N PRO A 8 -4.06 -9.99 -20.91
CA PRO A 8 -3.34 -10.39 -19.70
C PRO A 8 -2.46 -9.25 -19.19
N THR A 9 -2.46 -9.01 -17.88
CA THR A 9 -1.59 -8.04 -17.20
C THR A 9 -0.49 -8.78 -16.44
N VAL A 10 0.77 -8.39 -16.65
CA VAL A 10 1.93 -8.97 -15.96
C VAL A 10 2.15 -8.25 -14.63
N ARG A 11 2.54 -8.97 -13.58
CA ARG A 11 2.83 -8.40 -12.26
C ARG A 11 4.21 -7.71 -12.26
N GLY A 12 4.33 -6.58 -11.58
CA GLY A 12 5.58 -5.82 -11.47
C GLY A 12 6.77 -6.59 -10.88
N VAL A 13 6.51 -7.53 -9.95
CA VAL A 13 7.53 -8.40 -9.35
C VAL A 13 8.22 -9.31 -10.36
N ALA A 14 7.53 -9.64 -11.48
CA ALA A 14 8.08 -10.49 -12.53
C ALA A 14 8.82 -9.71 -13.62
N MET A 15 8.92 -8.38 -13.49
CA MET A 15 9.56 -7.51 -14.47
C MET A 15 11.02 -7.23 -14.09
N ASN A 16 11.76 -6.61 -15.00
CA ASN A 16 13.13 -6.16 -14.74
C ASN A 16 13.13 -4.86 -13.90
N PRO A 17 14.25 -4.52 -13.21
CA PRO A 17 14.37 -3.28 -12.44
C PRO A 17 14.09 -1.99 -13.23
N VAL A 18 14.36 -1.99 -14.54
CA VAL A 18 14.13 -0.85 -15.43
C VAL A 18 12.63 -0.64 -15.75
N ASP A 19 11.88 -1.74 -15.82
CA ASP A 19 10.49 -1.73 -16.29
C ASP A 19 9.49 -1.50 -15.15
N HIS A 20 9.83 -1.93 -13.93
CA HIS A 20 8.98 -1.74 -12.77
C HIS A 20 9.80 -1.45 -11.51
N PRO A 21 9.33 -0.54 -10.64
CA PRO A 21 9.95 -0.31 -9.33
C PRO A 21 9.97 -1.51 -8.37
N HIS A 22 9.31 -2.61 -8.75
CA HIS A 22 9.28 -3.88 -8.01
C HIS A 22 10.00 -5.00 -8.76
N GLY A 23 10.56 -4.69 -9.93
CA GLY A 23 11.25 -5.66 -10.76
C GLY A 23 12.65 -5.96 -10.25
N GLY A 24 13.11 -7.16 -10.60
CA GLY A 24 14.42 -7.69 -10.20
C GLY A 24 14.50 -8.29 -8.79
N GLY A 25 15.72 -8.70 -8.44
CA GLY A 25 16.00 -9.54 -7.27
C GLY A 25 16.20 -11.01 -7.67
N GLU A 26 16.90 -11.76 -6.82
CA GLU A 26 17.07 -13.21 -6.99
C GLU A 26 15.80 -13.94 -6.51
N GLY A 27 15.16 -14.68 -7.41
CA GLY A 27 13.96 -15.45 -7.10
C GLY A 27 12.68 -14.61 -6.93
N ARG A 28 11.71 -15.11 -6.15
CA ARG A 28 10.46 -14.39 -5.84
C ARG A 28 10.64 -13.56 -4.56
N THR A 29 11.41 -12.50 -4.64
CA THR A 29 11.49 -11.52 -3.54
C THR A 29 10.14 -10.81 -3.37
N GLY A 30 9.64 -10.76 -2.14
CA GLY A 30 8.43 -9.98 -1.81
C GLY A 30 8.63 -8.48 -2.07
N GLU A 31 7.54 -7.72 -2.03
CA GLU A 31 7.55 -6.24 -2.14
C GLU A 31 8.46 -5.62 -1.06
N ALA A 32 9.77 -5.49 -1.35
CA ALA A 32 10.72 -4.80 -0.48
C ALA A 32 10.42 -3.30 -0.36
N ARG A 33 9.59 -2.78 -1.28
CA ARG A 33 9.14 -1.39 -1.37
C ARG A 33 7.63 -1.32 -1.22
N GLU A 34 7.12 -0.15 -0.83
CA GLU A 34 5.68 0.07 -0.83
C GLU A 34 5.08 -0.23 -2.21
N PRO A 35 3.83 -0.74 -2.27
CA PRO A 35 3.19 -1.06 -3.53
C PRO A 35 3.02 0.20 -4.36
N VAL A 36 3.69 0.25 -5.50
CA VAL A 36 3.64 1.36 -6.44
C VAL A 36 3.23 0.86 -7.83
N SER A 37 2.62 1.75 -8.59
CA SER A 37 2.46 1.59 -10.03
C SER A 37 3.82 1.66 -10.76
N PRO A 38 3.89 1.26 -12.04
CA PRO A 38 5.12 1.37 -12.83
C PRO A 38 5.73 2.78 -12.83
N TRP A 39 4.89 3.81 -12.70
CA TRP A 39 5.30 5.21 -12.66
C TRP A 39 5.44 5.80 -11.24
N GLY A 40 5.49 4.94 -10.21
CA GLY A 40 5.76 5.39 -8.83
C GLY A 40 4.55 5.93 -8.06
N THR A 41 3.34 5.98 -8.64
CA THR A 41 2.15 6.34 -7.86
C THR A 41 1.85 5.22 -6.84
N PRO A 42 1.68 5.52 -5.53
CA PRO A 42 1.39 4.49 -4.54
C PRO A 42 0.03 3.83 -4.78
N ALA A 43 0.00 2.50 -4.81
CA ALA A 43 -1.20 1.72 -5.10
C ALA A 43 -2.10 1.52 -3.87
N LYS A 44 -1.53 1.54 -2.66
CA LYS A 44 -2.29 1.38 -1.41
C LYS A 44 -2.56 2.74 -0.75
N GLY A 45 -3.84 3.06 -0.53
CA GLY A 45 -4.26 4.15 0.36
C GLY A 45 -4.07 5.58 -0.16
N PHE A 46 -3.39 5.80 -1.29
CA PHE A 46 -3.18 7.11 -1.88
C PHE A 46 -4.43 7.62 -2.61
N LYS A 47 -4.76 8.91 -2.41
CA LYS A 47 -5.88 9.58 -3.11
C LYS A 47 -5.35 10.23 -4.38
N THR A 48 -5.73 9.69 -5.54
CA THR A 48 -5.32 10.23 -6.85
C THR A 48 -6.08 11.49 -7.26
N ARG A 49 -7.26 11.76 -6.70
CA ARG A 49 -8.07 12.94 -7.05
C ARG A 49 -7.60 14.19 -6.30
N ARG A 50 -7.17 15.21 -7.06
CA ARG A 50 -6.69 16.52 -6.52
C ARG A 50 -7.53 17.76 -6.89
N ASN A 51 -8.60 17.62 -7.68
CA ASN A 51 -9.37 18.77 -8.16
C ASN A 51 -10.02 19.54 -6.99
N LYS A 52 -9.63 20.82 -6.82
CA LYS A 52 -10.15 21.72 -5.79
C LYS A 52 -11.53 22.28 -6.12
N ARG A 53 -11.82 22.57 -7.40
CA ARG A 53 -13.09 23.22 -7.85
C ARG A 53 -14.32 22.41 -7.46
N THR A 54 -14.24 21.09 -7.61
CA THR A 54 -15.39 20.21 -7.34
C THR A 54 -15.45 19.70 -5.91
N ASN A 55 -14.46 20.01 -5.06
CA ASN A 55 -14.47 19.55 -3.67
C ASN A 55 -15.55 20.23 -2.83
N ASN A 56 -15.90 21.47 -3.18
CA ASN A 56 -16.85 22.28 -2.42
C ASN A 56 -18.30 21.82 -2.63
N MET A 57 -18.58 21.06 -3.69
CA MET A 57 -19.91 20.50 -3.99
C MET A 57 -20.16 19.15 -3.29
N ILE A 58 -19.22 18.65 -2.49
CA ILE A 58 -19.32 17.32 -1.86
C ILE A 58 -19.89 17.47 -0.45
N VAL A 59 -21.15 17.06 -0.25
CA VAL A 59 -21.84 17.09 1.04
C VAL A 59 -21.29 16.03 2.01
N GLN A 60 -21.03 14.80 1.53
CA GLN A 60 -20.45 13.73 2.35
C GLN A 60 -19.37 12.96 1.59
N ARG A 61 -18.24 12.71 2.26
CA ARG A 61 -17.12 11.94 1.70
C ARG A 61 -17.31 10.45 1.90
N ARG A 62 -16.89 9.65 0.92
CA ARG A 62 -16.90 8.17 1.00
C ARG A 62 -16.05 7.66 2.16
N LYS A 63 -16.61 6.80 3.00
CA LYS A 63 -15.89 6.12 4.11
C LYS A 63 -14.87 5.14 3.53
N ARG A 64 -13.60 5.25 3.94
CA ARG A 64 -12.55 4.31 3.54
C ARG A 64 -12.72 3.01 4.32
N LYS A 65 -12.84 1.87 3.62
CA LYS A 65 -12.92 0.54 4.23
C LYS A 65 -11.55 -0.06 4.58
N TRP A 66 -10.47 0.49 4.04
CA TRP A 66 -9.11 -0.06 4.19
C TRP A 66 -8.16 0.92 4.87
N THR A 67 -8.22 0.92 6.20
CA THR A 67 -7.12 1.33 7.08
C THR A 67 -7.06 0.27 8.16
N ARG A 68 -6.14 -0.69 8.03
CA ARG A 68 -5.73 -1.45 9.22
C ARG A 68 -5.10 -0.39 10.14
N PRO A 69 -5.58 -0.14 11.36
CA PRO A 69 -4.78 0.61 12.30
C PRO A 69 -3.46 -0.17 12.43
N SER A 70 -2.35 0.46 12.09
CA SER A 70 -1.03 -0.03 12.48
C SER A 70 -1.12 -0.41 13.95
N ARG A 71 -0.83 -1.68 14.27
CA ARG A 71 -0.75 -2.22 15.63
C ARG A 71 -0.43 -1.10 16.61
N ALA A 72 -1.37 -0.79 17.52
CA ALA A 72 -1.05 0.03 18.67
C ALA A 72 0.20 -0.60 19.30
N LYS A 73 1.31 0.13 19.32
CA LYS A 73 2.48 -0.24 20.13
C LYS A 73 1.95 -0.31 21.55
N THR A 74 1.67 -1.51 22.05
CA THR A 74 1.58 -1.77 23.48
C THR A 74 2.93 -1.36 24.03
N ARG A 75 3.00 -0.17 24.64
CA ARG A 75 4.14 0.23 25.47
C ARG A 75 4.26 -0.88 26.51
N SER A 76 5.30 -1.70 26.39
CA SER A 76 5.73 -2.61 27.43
C SER A 76 6.03 -1.75 28.66
N ARG A 77 5.06 -1.67 29.58
CA ARG A 77 5.32 -1.18 30.93
C ARG A 77 6.28 -2.19 31.54
N SER A 78 7.55 -1.82 31.64
CA SER A 78 8.53 -2.48 32.50
C SER A 78 7.92 -2.61 33.90
N ARG A 79 7.67 -3.85 34.34
CA ARG A 79 7.31 -4.14 35.73
C ARG A 79 8.52 -3.79 36.60
N PRO A 80 8.40 -2.94 37.63
CA PRO A 80 9.48 -2.82 38.60
C PRO A 80 9.60 -4.13 39.38
N GLY A 81 10.83 -4.60 39.54
CA GLY A 81 11.18 -5.83 40.22
C GLY A 81 10.64 -5.85 41.65
N ARG A 82 9.98 -6.96 42.00
CA ARG A 82 9.56 -7.23 43.38
C ARG A 82 10.81 -7.67 44.15
N ALA A 83 11.28 -6.81 45.04
CA ALA A 83 12.31 -7.16 46.03
C ALA A 83 11.83 -8.36 46.84
N VAL A 84 12.64 -9.41 46.88
CA VAL A 84 12.49 -10.55 47.79
C VAL A 84 13.28 -10.21 49.04
N ARG A 85 12.61 -10.30 50.19
CA ARG A 85 13.22 -10.30 51.53
C ARG A 85 13.83 -11.66 51.80
#